data_AF-A0A6A6GK13-F1
#
_entry.id   AF-A0A6A6GK13-F1
#
_cell.length_a   1.000
_cell.length_b   1.000
_cell.length_c   1.000
_cell.angle_alpha   90.00
_cell.angle_beta   90.00
_cell.angle_gamma   90.00
#
_symmetry.space_group_name_H-M   'P 1'
#
loop_
_entity.id
_entity.type
_entity.pdbx_description
1 polymer ?
#
loop_
_entity_poly.entity_id
_entity_poly.type
_entity_poly.pdbx_seq_one_letter_code
_entity_poly.pdbx_strand_id
1 'polypeptide(L)'
;KVPTYEYYGFTLYLGSSLIFLIYLLWSFLPSPFLHQLGIYYYPNRWWSLAIPAWLVMLVTWIYVALAGWNCEFETMRLGDVKTVVDEAAMVAVVD
;
A
#
# COMPACT_ATOMS: atom_id res chain seq x y z
N LYS A 1 -19.59 -26.52 -1.27
CA LYS A 1 -18.52 -25.92 -0.46
C LYS A 1 -18.81 -24.43 -0.41
N VAL A 2 -19.15 -23.88 0.76
CA VAL A 2 -19.36 -22.42 0.92
C VAL A 2 -18.01 -21.72 0.67
N PRO A 3 -17.97 -20.55 0.01
CA PRO A 3 -16.72 -19.85 -0.22
C PRO A 3 -16.12 -19.43 1.11
N THR A 4 -15.04 -20.08 1.51
CA THR A 4 -14.34 -19.86 2.79
C THR A 4 -13.67 -18.48 2.89
N TYR A 5 -13.84 -17.61 1.89
CA TYR A 5 -13.15 -16.32 1.81
C TYR A 5 -13.97 -15.13 2.31
N GLU A 6 -15.30 -15.27 2.41
CA GLU A 6 -16.21 -14.16 2.73
C GLU A 6 -16.04 -13.63 4.16
N TYR A 7 -15.74 -14.52 5.12
CA TYR A 7 -15.58 -14.09 6.52
C TYR A 7 -14.28 -13.33 6.78
N TYR A 8 -13.22 -13.52 5.97
CA TYR A 8 -11.98 -12.74 6.13
C TYR A 8 -12.22 -11.28 5.80
N GLY A 9 -12.94 -10.99 4.72
CA GLY A 9 -13.32 -9.63 4.35
C GLY A 9 -14.18 -8.97 5.43
N PHE A 10 -15.16 -9.70 5.97
CA PHE A 10 -16.01 -9.20 7.06
C PHE A 10 -15.21 -8.94 8.35
N THR A 11 -14.32 -9.86 8.75
CA THR A 11 -13.49 -9.71 9.94
C THR A 11 -12.52 -8.54 9.80
N LEU A 12 -11.88 -8.40 8.63
CA LEU A 12 -11.00 -7.29 8.32
C LEU A 12 -11.76 -5.96 8.31
N TYR A 13 -12.95 -5.91 7.71
CA TYR A 13 -13.79 -4.71 7.71
C TYR A 13 -14.15 -4.26 9.13
N LEU A 14 -14.64 -5.17 9.98
CA LEU A 14 -14.97 -4.84 11.37
C LEU A 14 -13.73 -4.43 12.17
N GLY A 15 -12.65 -5.19 12.07
CA GLY A 15 -11.41 -4.93 12.80
C GLY A 15 -10.77 -3.61 12.39
N SER A 16 -10.63 -3.36 11.09
CA SER A 16 -10.08 -2.10 10.57
C SER A 16 -10.94 -0.89 10.92
N SER A 17 -12.27 -1.02 10.83
CA SER A 17 -13.19 0.06 11.21
C SER A 17 -13.08 0.41 12.69
N LEU A 18 -13.01 -0.60 13.57
CA LEU A 18 -12.84 -0.39 15.00
C LEU A 18 -11.49 0.27 15.32
N ILE A 19 -10.39 -0.23 14.75
CA ILE A 19 -9.05 0.34 14.93
C ILE A 19 -9.02 1.79 14.42
N PHE A 20 -9.64 2.07 13.27
CA PHE A 20 -9.73 3.41 12.71
C PHE A 20 -10.51 4.36 13.62
N LEU A 21 -11.64 3.92 14.19
CA LEU A 21 -12.39 4.71 15.17
C LEU A 21 -11.56 5.02 16.41
N ILE A 22 -10.84 4.03 16.95
CA ILE A 22 -9.95 4.23 18.10
C ILE A 22 -8.85 5.23 17.75
N TYR A 23 -8.27 5.14 16.55
CA TYR A 23 -7.27 6.08 16.06
C TYR A 23 -7.80 7.50 15.94
N LEU A 24 -9.03 7.69 15.43
CA LEU A 24 -9.67 9.01 15.36
C LEU A 24 -9.95 9.58 16.74
N LEU A 25 -10.49 8.77 17.66
CA LEU A 25 -10.73 9.17 19.04
C LEU A 25 -9.42 9.60 19.70
N TRP A 26 -8.37 8.77 19.64
CA TRP A 26 -7.06 9.13 20.18
C TRP A 26 -6.49 10.42 19.55
N SER A 27 -6.65 10.59 18.23
CA SER A 27 -6.14 11.76 17.49
C SER A 27 -6.84 13.06 17.89
N PHE A 28 -8.17 13.07 17.92
CA PHE A 28 -8.99 14.29 18.02
C PHE A 28 -9.51 14.59 19.42
N LEU A 29 -9.60 13.60 20.32
CA LEU A 29 -10.17 13.81 21.64
C LEU A 29 -9.16 14.57 22.53
N PRO A 30 -9.57 15.65 23.23
CA PRO A 30 -8.66 16.45 24.05
C PRO A 30 -8.16 15.66 25.27
N SER A 31 -6.95 15.98 25.75
CA SER A 31 -6.29 15.22 26.82
C SER A 31 -7.09 15.07 28.12
N PRO A 32 -7.87 16.07 28.59
CA PRO A 32 -8.71 15.90 29.78
C PRO A 32 -9.74 14.76 29.66
N PHE A 33 -10.32 14.56 28.46
CA PHE A 33 -11.26 13.46 28.22
C PHE A 33 -10.54 12.10 28.27
N LEU A 34 -9.33 12.00 27.71
CA LEU A 34 -8.54 10.77 27.79
C LEU A 34 -8.15 10.43 29.24
N HIS A 35 -7.81 11.43 30.05
CA HIS A 35 -7.50 11.23 31.46
C HIS A 35 -8.73 10.79 32.28
N GLN A 36 -9.93 11.29 31.95
CA GLN A 36 -11.18 10.82 32.57
C GLN A 36 -11.47 9.35 32.24
N LEU A 37 -11.09 8.89 31.04
CA LEU A 37 -11.14 7.48 30.65
C LEU A 37 -10.00 6.64 31.29
N GLY A 38 -9.13 7.25 32.09
CA GLY A 38 -7.99 6.58 32.72
C GLY A 38 -6.77 6.39 31.81
N ILE A 39 -6.75 7.02 30.64
CA ILE A 39 -5.68 6.84 29.64
C ILE A 39 -4.64 7.95 29.80
N TYR A 40 -3.53 7.64 30.46
CA TYR A 40 -2.43 8.58 30.70
C TYR A 40 -1.21 8.35 29.80
N TYR A 41 -1.06 7.13 29.27
CA TYR A 41 0.10 6.73 28.47
C TYR A 41 -0.33 6.42 27.04
N TYR A 42 0.05 7.29 26.12
CA TYR A 42 -0.19 7.14 24.69
C TYR A 42 0.95 7.83 23.90
N PRO A 43 1.19 7.44 22.64
CA PRO A 43 2.27 8.02 21.84
C PRO A 43 2.08 9.53 21.60
N ASN A 44 3.15 10.23 21.22
CA ASN A 44 3.07 11.64 20.89
C ASN A 44 2.00 11.90 19.80
N ARG A 45 1.15 12.92 19.97
CA ARG A 45 0.09 13.27 19.02
C ARG A 45 0.60 13.62 17.62
N TRP A 46 1.89 13.95 17.45
CA TRP A 46 2.50 14.13 16.14
C TRP A 46 2.30 12.90 15.21
N TRP A 47 2.20 11.70 15.78
CA TRP A 47 1.89 10.48 15.02
C TRP A 47 0.53 10.50 14.33
N SER A 48 -0.42 11.32 14.82
CA SER A 48 -1.70 11.56 14.15
C SER A 48 -1.51 12.20 12.76
N LEU A 49 -0.47 13.00 12.57
CA LEU A 49 -0.13 13.57 11.26
C LEU A 49 0.83 12.67 10.47
N ALA A 50 1.82 12.08 11.14
CA ALA A 50 2.85 11.31 10.47
C ALA A 50 2.32 10.04 9.79
N ILE A 51 1.40 9.30 10.44
CA ILE A 51 0.81 8.08 9.88
C ILE A 51 0.11 8.35 8.52
N PRO A 52 -0.86 9.28 8.41
CA PRO A 52 -1.53 9.54 7.15
C PRO A 52 -0.59 10.12 6.09
N ALA A 53 0.33 11.02 6.47
CA ALA A 53 1.32 11.55 5.53
C ALA A 53 2.21 10.44 4.96
N TRP A 54 2.68 9.53 5.81
CA TRP A 54 3.48 8.38 5.38
C TRP A 54 2.69 7.44 4.47
N LEU A 55 1.41 7.17 4.76
CA LEU A 55 0.56 6.34 3.90
C LEU A 55 0.39 6.93 2.49
N VAL A 56 0.15 8.24 2.39
CA VAL A 56 0.04 8.93 1.08
C VAL A 56 1.34 8.81 0.30
N MET A 57 2.48 9.02 0.97
CA MET A 57 3.79 8.91 0.33
C MET A 57 4.11 7.46 -0.05
N LEU A 58 3.72 6.47 0.77
CA LEU A 58 3.88 5.06 0.46
C LEU A 58 3.12 4.69 -0.82
N VAL A 59 1.86 5.11 -0.95
CA VAL A 59 1.05 4.85 -2.15
C VAL A 59 1.71 5.45 -3.39
N THR A 60 2.17 6.70 -3.29
CA THR A 60 2.89 7.36 -4.39
C THR A 60 4.16 6.60 -4.76
N TRP A 61 4.93 6.18 -3.75
CA TRP A 61 6.15 5.41 -3.95
C TRP A 61 5.89 4.06 -4.62
N ILE A 62 4.81 3.35 -4.27
CA ILE A 62 4.41 2.10 -4.93
C ILE A 62 4.22 2.31 -6.43
N TYR A 63 3.54 3.38 -6.85
CA TYR A 63 3.36 3.67 -8.27
C TYR A 63 4.68 3.95 -9.00
N VAL A 64 5.56 4.75 -8.38
CA VAL A 64 6.88 5.06 -8.97
C VAL A 64 7.73 3.79 -9.07
N ALA A 65 7.78 2.98 -8.01
CA ALA A 65 8.53 1.73 -7.99
C ALA A 65 7.99 0.73 -9.02
N LEU A 66 6.67 0.60 -9.14
CA LEU A 66 6.04 -0.27 -10.12
C LEU A 66 6.32 0.19 -11.55
N ALA A 67 6.23 1.49 -11.82
CA ALA A 67 6.57 2.05 -13.13
C ALA A 67 8.04 1.78 -13.48
N GLY A 68 8.96 2.01 -12.54
CA GLY A 68 10.38 1.68 -12.70
C GLY A 68 10.60 0.20 -13.00
N TRP A 69 9.98 -0.69 -12.22
CA TRP A 69 10.09 -2.14 -12.42
C TRP A 69 9.61 -2.57 -13.81
N ASN A 70 8.43 -2.08 -14.21
CA ASN A 70 7.87 -2.41 -15.52
C ASN A 70 8.75 -1.87 -16.66
N CYS A 71 9.32 -0.68 -16.53
CA CYS A 71 10.15 -0.09 -17.59
C CYS A 71 11.55 -0.70 -17.69
N GLU A 72 12.14 -1.15 -16.58
CA GLU A 72 13.53 -1.64 -16.56
C GLU A 72 13.65 -3.16 -16.67
N PHE A 73 12.71 -3.91 -16.10
CA PHE A 73 12.81 -5.37 -16.01
C PHE A 73 11.81 -6.10 -16.92
N GLU A 74 10.54 -5.70 -16.90
CA GLU A 74 9.49 -6.41 -17.65
C GLU A 74 9.39 -5.97 -19.12
N THR A 75 9.51 -4.67 -19.38
CA THR A 75 9.37 -4.10 -20.72
C THR A 75 10.73 -4.09 -21.41
N MET A 76 10.82 -4.76 -22.56
CA MET A 76 12.01 -4.71 -23.39
C MET A 76 12.28 -3.29 -23.91
N ARG A 77 13.55 -2.95 -24.09
CA ARG A 77 13.95 -1.64 -24.59
C ARG A 77 13.42 -1.45 -26.02
N LEU A 78 13.03 -0.22 -26.37
CA LEU A 78 12.46 0.12 -27.68
C LEU A 78 13.32 -0.28 -28.90
N GLY A 79 14.65 -0.38 -28.74
CA GLY A 79 15.57 -0.79 -29.80
C GLY A 79 15.94 -2.28 -29.79
N ASP A 80 15.40 -3.07 -28.87
CA ASP A 80 15.70 -4.51 -28.80
C ASP A 80 14.96 -5.25 -29.92
N VAL A 81 15.68 -6.05 -30.70
CA VAL A 81 15.11 -6.81 -31.82
C VAL A 81 13.98 -7.73 -31.36
N LYS A 82 14.04 -8.19 -30.09
CA LYS A 82 12.99 -8.99 -29.45
C LYS A 82 11.63 -8.28 -29.35
N THR A 83 11.56 -6.98 -29.59
CA THR A 83 10.28 -6.27 -29.71
C THR A 83 9.57 -6.52 -31.04
N VAL A 84 10.29 -7.00 -32.08
CA VAL A 84 9.75 -7.26 -33.42
C VAL A 84 9.52 -8.75 -33.66
N VAL A 85 10.33 -9.61 -33.02
CA VAL A 85 10.32 -11.06 -33.22
C VAL A 85 9.87 -11.82 -31.96
N ASP A 86 9.19 -12.95 -32.17
CA ASP A 86 8.77 -13.86 -31.09
C ASP A 86 9.85 -14.91 -30.77
N GLU A 87 9.55 -15.77 -29.79
CA GLU A 87 10.48 -16.80 -29.31
C GLU A 87 10.78 -17.90 -30.35
N ALA A 88 9.94 -18.06 -31.37
CA ALA A 88 10.08 -19.06 -32.43
C ALA A 88 10.76 -18.50 -33.70
N ALA A 89 10.94 -17.19 -33.79
CA ALA A 89 11.48 -16.52 -34.96
C ALA A 89 12.99 -16.76 -35.11
N MET A 90 13.40 -17.23 -36.29
CA MET A 90 14.81 -17.39 -36.68
C MET A 90 15.31 -16.09 -37.32
N VAL A 91 16.06 -15.28 -36.58
CA VAL A 91 16.66 -14.04 -37.10
C VAL A 91 17.94 -14.38 -37.87
N ALA A 92 17.96 -14.13 -39.17
CA ALA A 92 19.19 -14.22 -39.97
C ALA A 92 20.09 -13.03 -39.64
N VAL A 93 21.21 -13.29 -38.96
CA VAL A 93 22.24 -12.27 -38.70
C VAL A 93 23.11 -12.18 -39.95
N VAL A 94 23.15 -11.00 -40.58
CA VAL A 94 24.13 -10.69 -41.63
C VAL A 94 25.36 -10.14 -40.90
N ASP A 95 26.47 -10.86 -41.02
CA ASP A 95 27.80 -10.50 -40.48
C ASP A 95 28.38 -9.27 -41.20
#